data_AF-A0A8H5UH07-F1
#
_entry.id   AF-A0A8H5UH07-F1
#
_cell.length_a   1.000
_cell.length_b   1.000
_cell.length_c   1.000
_cell.angle_alpha   90.00
_cell.angle_beta   90.00
_cell.angle_gamma   90.00
#
_symmetry.space_group_name_H-M   'P 1'
#
loop_
_entity.id
_entity.type
_entity.pdbx_description
1 polymer ?
#
loop_
_entity_poly.entity_id
_entity_poly.type
_entity_poly.pdbx_seq_one_letter_code
_entity_poly.pdbx_strand_id
1 'polypeptide(L)'
;MKLSSFATLGSVLGIYFSASVLAVANPVKRDIAGTATVFLDQPSGKPEKLASGWLYGFPDNADGTANTDIPQKYIKDVGFKYNRAGGAQTPYKGWARNEYEVSHFPSLALLVPFKIMRSPLTFHKGRWKSSLSNYRTTRRNGGKFILLIHDLWGADSTQGKGFPYPGDGGNWKNWNAFLDQVFSDILKNKMTAGLEIDIWNEPDLNLFWDAPQTQYLNMWKRTYERIRKELPGVPITGPSTTTPPTVDSEWYNNYLKFIARTNTIPDFYSWHLLATDRNLRESKAQFETLRKKYKLPERPININEYASWDGEQNPAGAVFYISQFERHNAYGLRANWASQGQLHDFLANLLVKNSGGDYSPAGEWHVYQYYNQAMKGNRVATSPSDDELFEVYATRGGSAGTVKVLAAIRPVAGKKTYNLAITGISAVKVKGPTVRVRTYRFDGPNVSTAVGAPVDLGTFKHTIKNDQIMFFVVADERTQAFAFEFEV
;
A
#
# COMPACT_ATOMS: atom_id res chain seq x y z
N MET A 1 -20.86 83.76 28.18
CA MET A 1 -22.11 83.11 28.63
C MET A 1 -22.02 81.64 28.22
N LYS A 2 -21.74 80.64 29.05
CA LYS A 2 -21.33 80.43 30.45
C LYS A 2 -20.58 79.07 30.39
N LEU A 3 -19.56 78.69 31.14
CA LEU A 3 -18.66 79.21 32.18
C LEU A 3 -17.64 78.04 32.33
N SER A 4 -16.34 78.24 32.08
CA SER A 4 -15.29 78.42 33.11
C SER A 4 -15.03 77.12 33.92
N SER A 5 -13.82 76.65 34.23
CA SER A 5 -12.57 77.36 34.49
C SER A 5 -11.39 76.39 34.47
N PHE A 6 -10.21 76.92 34.15
CA PHE A 6 -8.91 76.35 34.45
C PHE A 6 -8.71 76.15 35.96
N ALA A 7 -8.00 75.08 36.34
CA ALA A 7 -7.09 75.07 37.48
C ALA A 7 -5.95 74.08 37.21
N THR A 8 -4.73 74.61 37.24
CA THR A 8 -3.45 73.97 36.96
C THR A 8 -2.84 73.25 38.16
N LEU A 9 -2.17 72.14 37.84
CA LEU A 9 -0.95 71.55 38.41
C LEU A 9 -0.85 71.29 39.93
N GLY A 10 -0.71 69.99 40.25
CA GLY A 10 0.01 69.48 41.41
C GLY A 10 0.55 68.08 41.08
N SER A 11 1.86 67.98 40.85
CA SER A 11 2.62 66.78 40.53
C SER A 11 2.69 65.83 41.73
N VAL A 12 2.33 64.55 41.54
CA VAL A 12 2.73 63.45 42.43
C VAL A 12 3.23 62.29 41.59
N LEU A 13 4.50 61.98 41.77
CA LEU A 13 5.22 60.82 41.25
C LEU A 13 4.62 59.56 41.88
N GLY A 14 3.85 58.78 41.12
CA GLY A 14 3.31 57.48 41.52
C GLY A 14 4.05 56.36 40.79
N ILE A 15 5.03 55.74 41.47
CA ILE A 15 5.67 54.50 41.01
C ILE A 15 4.63 53.38 41.15
N TYR A 16 4.02 52.96 40.04
CA TYR A 16 3.22 51.74 40.01
C TYR A 16 4.15 50.53 39.83
N PHE A 17 4.42 49.81 40.93
CA PHE A 17 4.87 48.42 40.86
C PHE A 17 3.75 47.58 40.25
N SER A 18 3.84 47.28 38.96
CA SER A 18 3.04 46.22 38.35
C SER A 18 3.67 44.88 38.73
N ALA A 19 3.10 44.24 39.75
CA ALA A 19 3.43 42.86 40.09
C ALA A 19 3.15 41.98 38.87
N SER A 20 4.21 41.49 38.21
CA SER A 20 4.09 40.51 37.15
C SER A 20 3.70 39.18 37.78
N VAL A 21 2.41 38.85 37.75
CA VAL A 21 1.95 37.50 38.06
C VAL A 21 2.46 36.59 36.95
N LEU A 22 3.55 35.87 37.21
CA LEU A 22 3.94 34.70 36.44
C LEU A 22 2.79 33.70 36.55
N ALA A 23 1.91 33.67 35.55
CA ALA A 23 0.96 32.60 35.38
C ALA A 23 1.78 31.31 35.16
N VAL A 24 1.94 30.52 36.23
CA VAL A 24 2.38 29.14 36.12
C VAL A 24 1.30 28.45 35.28
N ALA A 25 1.61 28.19 34.01
CA ALA A 25 0.74 27.40 33.16
C ALA A 25 0.56 26.04 33.85
N ASN A 26 -0.63 25.78 34.38
CA ASN A 26 -1.00 24.44 34.82
C ASN A 26 -0.72 23.48 33.66
N PRO A 27 -0.01 22.36 33.88
CA PRO A 27 0.16 21.38 32.82
C PRO A 27 -1.23 20.94 32.40
N VAL A 28 -1.62 21.28 31.17
CA VAL A 28 -2.87 20.78 30.58
C VAL A 28 -2.76 19.27 30.65
N LYS A 29 -3.61 18.65 31.49
CA LYS A 29 -3.69 17.19 31.59
C LYS A 29 -4.13 16.71 30.21
N ARG A 30 -3.21 16.13 29.45
CA ARG A 30 -3.51 15.58 28.13
C ARG A 30 -4.03 14.17 28.32
N ASP A 31 -5.17 13.89 27.72
CA ASP A 31 -5.71 12.53 27.67
C ASP A 31 -4.85 11.69 26.72
N ILE A 32 -4.07 10.79 27.31
CA ILE A 32 -3.24 9.84 26.57
C ILE A 32 -4.08 8.60 26.28
N ALA A 33 -4.29 8.31 24.99
CA ALA A 33 -5.13 7.19 24.56
C ALA A 33 -4.45 5.82 24.69
N GLY A 34 -3.12 5.77 24.64
CA GLY A 34 -2.35 4.52 24.76
C GLY A 34 -0.85 4.74 24.56
N THR A 35 -0.08 3.64 24.56
CA THR A 35 1.38 3.66 24.40
C THR A 35 1.83 2.64 23.37
N ALA A 36 2.53 3.08 22.31
CA ALA A 36 3.29 2.18 21.44
C ALA A 36 4.74 2.07 21.90
N THR A 37 5.36 0.91 21.71
CA THR A 37 6.69 0.60 22.27
C THR A 37 7.67 0.09 21.21
N VAL A 38 8.90 0.60 21.26
CA VAL A 38 10.07 0.13 20.52
C VAL A 38 11.01 -0.58 21.49
N PHE A 39 11.48 -1.78 21.15
CA PHE A 39 12.36 -2.61 21.98
C PHE A 39 13.76 -2.71 21.35
N LEU A 40 14.65 -1.77 21.67
CA LEU A 40 15.94 -1.66 20.99
C LEU A 40 16.84 -2.87 21.23
N ASP A 41 16.72 -3.55 22.36
CA ASP A 41 17.46 -4.75 22.73
C ASP A 41 17.02 -6.02 21.96
N GLN A 42 15.90 -5.96 21.23
CA GLN A 42 15.31 -7.08 20.49
C GLN A 42 15.40 -6.88 18.97
N PRO A 43 16.56 -7.14 18.33
CA PRO A 43 16.67 -7.04 16.87
C PRO A 43 15.84 -8.13 16.19
N SER A 44 15.12 -7.77 15.12
CA SER A 44 14.15 -8.63 14.43
C SER A 44 14.49 -8.88 12.95
N GLY A 45 15.74 -8.63 12.54
CA GLY A 45 16.25 -8.87 11.19
C GLY A 45 16.65 -7.59 10.46
N LYS A 46 16.91 -7.66 9.15
CA LYS A 46 17.25 -6.48 8.34
C LYS A 46 16.00 -5.81 7.77
N PRO A 47 15.95 -4.47 7.62
CA PRO A 47 14.84 -3.78 6.98
C PRO A 47 14.66 -4.23 5.52
N GLU A 48 13.52 -4.84 5.19
CA GLU A 48 13.32 -5.54 3.92
C GLU A 48 12.51 -4.78 2.88
N LYS A 49 11.85 -3.68 3.27
CA LYS A 49 11.06 -2.83 2.36
C LYS A 49 9.80 -3.57 1.90
N LEU A 50 9.18 -4.28 2.85
CA LEU A 50 8.09 -5.22 2.57
C LEU A 50 6.81 -4.53 2.10
N ALA A 51 6.62 -3.25 2.43
CA ALA A 51 5.51 -2.43 1.95
C ALA A 51 5.75 -1.81 0.56
N SER A 52 6.96 -1.91 0.00
CA SER A 52 7.35 -1.16 -1.20
C SER A 52 6.89 -1.83 -2.50
N GLY A 53 5.60 -2.11 -2.62
CA GLY A 53 4.97 -2.56 -3.85
C GLY A 53 3.68 -1.81 -4.13
N TRP A 54 3.12 -1.97 -5.33
CA TRP A 54 1.88 -1.29 -5.70
C TRP A 54 1.12 -1.96 -6.86
N LEU A 55 -0.19 -1.75 -6.87
CA LEU A 55 -1.10 -2.10 -7.96
C LEU A 55 -0.99 -1.07 -9.10
N TYR A 56 -0.73 -1.52 -10.33
CA TYR A 56 -0.58 -0.67 -11.53
C TYR A 56 0.40 0.50 -11.34
N GLY A 57 0.12 1.71 -11.78
CA GLY A 57 0.93 2.89 -11.46
C GLY A 57 2.14 3.18 -12.35
N PHE A 58 2.51 2.27 -13.26
CA PHE A 58 3.47 2.56 -14.32
C PHE A 58 2.76 2.87 -15.64
N PRO A 59 3.22 3.89 -16.40
CA PRO A 59 2.80 4.08 -17.77
C PRO A 59 3.19 2.89 -18.65
N ASP A 60 2.37 2.67 -19.67
CA ASP A 60 2.51 1.57 -20.62
C ASP A 60 2.99 2.06 -21.98
N ASN A 61 3.89 1.30 -22.60
CA ASN A 61 4.20 1.43 -24.02
C ASN A 61 3.31 0.49 -24.84
N ALA A 62 2.70 1.01 -25.90
CA ALA A 62 1.77 0.26 -26.76
C ALA A 62 2.42 -0.95 -27.47
N ASP A 63 3.74 -0.95 -27.65
CA ASP A 63 4.50 -2.06 -28.24
C ASP A 63 4.91 -3.14 -27.22
N GLY A 64 4.64 -2.89 -25.94
CA GLY A 64 4.99 -3.76 -24.80
C GLY A 64 6.43 -3.63 -24.34
N THR A 65 7.20 -2.63 -24.78
CA THR A 65 8.54 -2.34 -24.23
C THR A 65 8.46 -1.72 -22.83
N ALA A 66 9.57 -1.70 -22.08
CA ALA A 66 9.59 -1.03 -20.78
C ALA A 66 9.42 0.49 -20.95
N ASN A 67 8.55 1.09 -20.14
CA ASN A 67 8.37 2.53 -20.08
C ASN A 67 9.45 3.19 -19.18
N THR A 68 9.77 4.46 -19.47
CA THR A 68 10.78 5.24 -18.76
C THR A 68 10.33 6.65 -18.38
N ASP A 69 9.03 6.95 -18.49
CA ASP A 69 8.50 8.30 -18.32
C ASP A 69 8.62 8.76 -16.86
N ILE A 70 8.42 7.85 -15.90
CA ILE A 70 8.65 8.13 -14.48
C ILE A 70 10.16 8.13 -14.21
N PRO A 71 10.75 9.25 -13.74
CA PRO A 71 12.16 9.32 -13.40
C PRO A 71 12.59 8.25 -12.40
N GLN A 72 13.71 7.59 -12.69
CA GLN A 72 14.24 6.46 -11.92
C GLN A 72 14.41 6.75 -10.42
N LYS A 73 14.71 8.00 -10.04
CA LYS A 73 14.82 8.41 -8.63
C LYS A 73 13.53 8.10 -7.86
N TYR A 74 12.36 8.36 -8.45
CA TYR A 74 11.08 8.15 -7.77
C TYR A 74 10.76 6.69 -7.47
N ILE A 75 11.33 5.77 -8.25
CA ILE A 75 11.14 4.32 -8.10
C ILE A 75 12.22 3.73 -7.17
N LYS A 76 13.48 4.12 -7.35
CA LYS A 76 14.61 3.62 -6.56
C LYS A 76 14.54 4.10 -5.11
N ASP A 77 14.14 5.35 -4.92
CA ASP A 77 14.19 5.99 -3.60
C ASP A 77 13.15 5.41 -2.65
N VAL A 78 12.05 4.85 -3.16
CA VAL A 78 11.02 4.16 -2.35
C VAL A 78 11.32 2.68 -2.11
N GLY A 79 12.44 2.16 -2.63
CA GLY A 79 12.87 0.79 -2.41
C GLY A 79 11.96 -0.25 -3.08
N PHE A 80 11.43 0.06 -4.27
CA PHE A 80 10.50 -0.78 -5.03
C PHE A 80 10.84 -2.28 -5.04
N LYS A 81 9.81 -3.12 -4.81
CA LYS A 81 9.88 -4.58 -4.73
C LYS A 81 8.90 -5.30 -5.62
N TYR A 82 7.68 -4.79 -5.75
CA TYR A 82 6.57 -5.52 -6.35
C TYR A 82 5.65 -4.62 -7.14
N ASN A 83 5.21 -5.09 -8.30
CA ASN A 83 4.11 -4.48 -9.04
C ASN A 83 3.10 -5.55 -9.46
N ARG A 84 1.81 -5.21 -9.46
CA ARG A 84 0.71 -6.10 -9.84
C ARG A 84 -0.13 -5.43 -10.92
N ALA A 85 -0.34 -6.08 -12.06
CA ALA A 85 -1.13 -5.55 -13.18
C ALA A 85 -1.51 -6.64 -14.20
N GLY A 86 -2.52 -6.38 -15.03
CA GLY A 86 -2.95 -7.27 -16.13
C GLY A 86 -3.67 -6.59 -17.31
N GLY A 87 -3.46 -5.28 -17.52
CA GLY A 87 -4.07 -4.53 -18.64
C GLY A 87 -5.55 -4.15 -18.50
N ALA A 88 -6.11 -4.17 -17.29
CA ALA A 88 -7.38 -3.55 -16.90
C ALA A 88 -7.57 -2.14 -17.46
N GLN A 89 -8.82 -1.81 -17.77
CA GLN A 89 -9.28 -0.47 -18.11
C GLN A 89 -8.50 0.24 -19.22
N THR A 90 -7.80 -0.53 -20.06
CA THR A 90 -7.26 -0.04 -21.33
C THR A 90 -8.40 0.10 -22.36
N PRO A 91 -8.16 0.74 -23.52
CA PRO A 91 -9.14 0.74 -24.62
C PRO A 91 -9.54 -0.66 -25.10
N TYR A 92 -8.78 -1.71 -24.74
CA TYR A 92 -9.07 -3.08 -25.08
C TYR A 92 -9.87 -3.78 -23.98
N LYS A 93 -10.92 -4.52 -24.34
CA LYS A 93 -11.91 -5.03 -23.37
C LYS A 93 -11.62 -6.40 -22.75
N GLY A 94 -10.54 -7.05 -23.16
CA GLY A 94 -10.15 -8.40 -22.71
C GLY A 94 -10.71 -9.52 -23.60
N TRP A 95 -10.22 -10.74 -23.38
CA TRP A 95 -10.53 -11.93 -24.18
C TRP A 95 -12.02 -12.25 -24.25
N ALA A 96 -12.72 -12.16 -23.12
CA ALA A 96 -14.09 -12.64 -22.97
C ALA A 96 -15.12 -11.72 -23.64
N ARG A 97 -14.71 -10.50 -24.05
CA ARG A 97 -15.61 -9.53 -24.67
C ARG A 97 -15.56 -9.64 -26.19
N ASN A 98 -16.69 -10.05 -26.76
CA ASN A 98 -16.99 -9.86 -28.17
C ASN A 98 -17.77 -8.55 -28.32
N GLU A 99 -17.12 -7.49 -28.79
CA GLU A 99 -17.79 -6.22 -29.06
C GLU A 99 -17.58 -5.78 -30.52
N TYR A 100 -18.62 -5.18 -31.10
CA TYR A 100 -18.55 -4.46 -32.36
C TYR A 100 -18.08 -3.03 -32.08
N GLU A 101 -16.97 -2.61 -32.68
CA GLU A 101 -16.53 -1.22 -32.57
C GLU A 101 -17.04 -0.45 -33.79
N VAL A 102 -17.75 0.66 -33.56
CA VAL A 102 -18.21 1.54 -34.63
C VAL A 102 -17.07 2.48 -35.00
N SER A 103 -16.35 2.18 -36.08
CA SER A 103 -15.31 3.08 -36.59
C SER A 103 -15.96 4.33 -37.18
N HIS A 104 -15.74 5.49 -36.55
CA HIS A 104 -16.05 6.79 -37.14
C HIS A 104 -14.79 7.30 -37.84
N PHE A 105 -14.78 7.31 -39.17
CA PHE A 105 -13.73 7.98 -39.93
C PHE A 105 -14.04 9.47 -39.99
N PRO A 106 -13.17 10.37 -39.48
CA PRO A 106 -13.36 11.79 -39.69
C PRO A 106 -13.05 12.12 -41.15
N SER A 107 -13.91 12.93 -41.77
CA SER A 107 -13.83 13.50 -43.13
C SER A 107 -14.05 12.56 -44.33
N LEU A 108 -15.32 12.31 -44.65
CA LEU A 108 -15.90 12.52 -45.98
C LEU A 108 -17.40 12.23 -45.87
N ALA A 109 -18.22 13.24 -46.16
CA ALA A 109 -19.66 13.22 -45.99
C ALA A 109 -20.35 12.29 -47.02
N LEU A 110 -20.34 10.97 -46.76
CA LEU A 110 -21.37 9.97 -47.14
C LEU A 110 -20.89 8.55 -46.75
N LEU A 111 -20.80 8.20 -45.46
CA LEU A 111 -20.50 6.82 -45.07
C LEU A 111 -21.42 6.36 -43.94
N VAL A 112 -22.26 5.38 -44.27
CA VAL A 112 -23.01 4.57 -43.31
C VAL A 112 -22.02 4.03 -42.27
N PRO A 113 -22.29 4.13 -40.95
CA PRO A 113 -21.40 3.58 -39.94
C PRO A 113 -21.29 2.06 -40.16
N PHE A 114 -20.11 1.57 -40.57
CA PHE A 114 -19.83 0.15 -40.63
C PHE A 114 -19.24 -0.30 -39.30
N LYS A 115 -19.82 -1.34 -38.71
CA LYS A 115 -19.32 -1.95 -37.47
C LYS A 115 -18.13 -2.85 -37.83
N ILE A 116 -16.95 -2.55 -37.30
CA ILE A 116 -15.79 -3.45 -37.39
C ILE A 116 -15.86 -4.41 -36.21
N MET A 117 -15.97 -5.71 -36.50
CA MET A 117 -15.87 -6.74 -35.47
C MET A 117 -14.40 -6.91 -35.07
N ARG A 118 -14.07 -6.63 -33.82
CA ARG A 118 -12.77 -7.02 -33.26
C ARG A 118 -12.91 -8.40 -32.62
N SER A 119 -11.98 -9.30 -32.95
CA SER A 119 -11.96 -10.65 -32.38
C SER A 119 -11.47 -10.62 -30.92
N PRO A 120 -11.81 -11.63 -30.09
CA PRO A 120 -11.21 -11.86 -28.77
C PRO A 120 -9.69 -11.71 -28.74
N LEU A 121 -9.03 -12.21 -29.78
CA LEU A 121 -7.58 -12.16 -29.91
C LEU A 121 -7.06 -10.72 -30.06
N THR A 122 -7.82 -9.81 -30.69
CA THR A 122 -7.44 -8.40 -30.80
C THR A 122 -7.45 -7.71 -29.44
N PHE A 123 -8.51 -7.90 -28.65
CA PHE A 123 -8.61 -7.31 -27.32
C PHE A 123 -7.59 -7.90 -26.34
N HIS A 124 -7.40 -9.21 -26.39
CA HIS A 124 -6.34 -9.88 -25.63
C HIS A 124 -4.96 -9.29 -25.96
N LYS A 125 -4.60 -9.17 -27.25
CA LYS A 125 -3.30 -8.63 -27.66
C LYS A 125 -3.05 -7.23 -27.11
N GLY A 126 -4.05 -6.37 -27.06
CA GLY A 126 -3.92 -5.02 -26.51
C GLY A 126 -3.64 -5.01 -25.01
N ARG A 127 -4.42 -5.76 -24.21
CA ARG A 127 -4.17 -5.89 -22.76
C ARG A 127 -2.85 -6.60 -22.46
N TRP A 128 -2.49 -7.57 -23.29
CA TRP A 128 -1.21 -8.26 -23.21
C TRP A 128 -0.03 -7.31 -23.41
N LYS A 129 -0.11 -6.37 -24.37
CA LYS A 129 0.95 -5.38 -24.58
C LYS A 129 1.14 -4.44 -23.39
N SER A 130 0.05 -3.96 -22.81
CA SER A 130 0.06 -3.22 -21.53
C SER A 130 0.74 -4.04 -20.42
N SER A 131 0.27 -5.27 -20.19
CA SER A 131 0.84 -6.17 -19.17
C SER A 131 2.32 -6.47 -19.37
N LEU A 132 2.75 -6.68 -20.63
CA LEU A 132 4.14 -6.93 -20.98
C LEU A 132 5.01 -5.68 -20.76
N SER A 133 4.48 -4.50 -21.05
CA SER A 133 5.15 -3.23 -20.75
C SER A 133 5.38 -3.09 -19.24
N ASN A 134 4.33 -3.27 -18.44
CA ASN A 134 4.40 -3.21 -16.97
C ASN A 134 5.36 -4.26 -16.39
N TYR A 135 5.36 -5.50 -16.90
CA TYR A 135 6.35 -6.51 -16.54
C TYR A 135 7.78 -6.05 -16.82
N ARG A 136 8.06 -5.58 -18.04
CA ARG A 136 9.42 -5.16 -18.41
C ARG A 136 9.87 -3.92 -17.64
N THR A 137 8.98 -2.96 -17.40
CA THR A 137 9.23 -1.79 -16.53
C THR A 137 9.55 -2.25 -15.12
N THR A 138 8.76 -3.18 -14.57
CA THR A 138 8.96 -3.75 -13.23
C THR A 138 10.32 -4.45 -13.10
N ARG A 139 10.64 -5.34 -14.04
CA ARG A 139 11.91 -6.08 -14.05
C ARG A 139 13.11 -5.17 -14.27
N ARG A 140 12.99 -4.13 -15.12
CA ARG A 140 14.02 -3.09 -15.30
C ARG A 140 14.38 -2.40 -13.98
N ASN A 141 13.39 -2.22 -13.10
CA ASN A 141 13.57 -1.61 -11.79
C ASN A 141 13.86 -2.64 -10.68
N GLY A 142 14.13 -3.91 -11.02
CA GLY A 142 14.51 -4.97 -10.09
C GLY A 142 13.35 -5.58 -9.29
N GLY A 143 12.12 -5.08 -9.43
CA GLY A 143 10.94 -5.59 -8.72
C GLY A 143 10.36 -6.84 -9.36
N LYS A 144 9.61 -7.64 -8.58
CA LYS A 144 8.81 -8.77 -9.06
C LYS A 144 7.48 -8.28 -9.63
N PHE A 145 6.94 -9.03 -10.59
CA PHE A 145 5.70 -8.68 -11.27
C PHE A 145 4.64 -9.76 -11.02
N ILE A 146 3.47 -9.35 -10.54
CA ILE A 146 2.30 -10.21 -10.36
C ILE A 146 1.36 -9.96 -11.54
N LEU A 147 1.21 -10.95 -12.43
CA LEU A 147 0.29 -10.85 -13.56
C LEU A 147 -1.13 -11.21 -13.12
N LEU A 148 -2.06 -10.27 -13.34
CA LEU A 148 -3.50 -10.47 -13.16
C LEU A 148 -4.11 -11.04 -14.43
N ILE A 149 -4.31 -12.36 -14.49
CA ILE A 149 -4.86 -12.97 -15.72
C ILE A 149 -6.37 -12.73 -15.88
N HIS A 150 -7.11 -12.41 -14.81
CA HIS A 150 -8.52 -12.03 -14.92
C HIS A 150 -8.72 -10.70 -15.66
N ASP A 151 -7.75 -9.78 -15.60
CA ASP A 151 -7.76 -8.55 -16.40
C ASP A 151 -7.56 -8.88 -17.89
N LEU A 152 -6.66 -9.80 -18.23
CA LEU A 152 -6.52 -10.26 -19.62
C LEU A 152 -7.81 -10.94 -20.12
N TRP A 153 -8.52 -11.64 -19.23
CA TRP A 153 -9.85 -12.16 -19.52
C TRP A 153 -10.87 -11.05 -19.79
N GLY A 154 -10.81 -9.94 -19.05
CA GLY A 154 -11.71 -8.79 -19.21
C GLY A 154 -12.62 -8.53 -18.00
N ALA A 155 -12.40 -9.24 -16.89
CA ALA A 155 -13.13 -9.10 -15.63
C ALA A 155 -12.43 -8.07 -14.73
N ASP A 156 -12.55 -6.79 -15.07
CA ASP A 156 -11.80 -5.68 -14.47
C ASP A 156 -12.72 -4.61 -13.87
N SER A 157 -13.87 -5.06 -13.33
CA SER A 157 -14.99 -4.26 -12.82
C SER A 157 -15.73 -3.37 -13.84
N THR A 158 -15.33 -3.37 -15.11
CA THR A 158 -15.99 -2.57 -16.16
C THR A 158 -16.91 -3.41 -17.05
N GLN A 159 -17.11 -4.68 -16.72
CA GLN A 159 -17.92 -5.59 -17.52
C GLN A 159 -19.42 -5.35 -17.33
N GLY A 160 -20.17 -5.43 -18.44
CA GLY A 160 -21.61 -5.26 -18.44
C GLY A 160 -22.35 -6.54 -18.06
N LYS A 161 -23.68 -6.46 -18.02
CA LYS A 161 -24.56 -7.62 -17.79
C LYS A 161 -24.32 -8.71 -18.84
N GLY A 162 -24.38 -9.97 -18.42
CA GLY A 162 -24.17 -11.12 -19.29
C GLY A 162 -22.70 -11.35 -19.69
N PHE A 163 -21.76 -10.78 -18.92
CA PHE A 163 -20.34 -11.07 -19.11
C PHE A 163 -20.06 -12.57 -18.91
N PRO A 164 -19.35 -13.22 -19.85
CA PRO A 164 -19.08 -14.64 -19.74
C PRO A 164 -17.96 -14.89 -18.72
N TYR A 165 -18.27 -15.72 -17.71
CA TYR A 165 -17.31 -16.19 -16.74
C TYR A 165 -16.73 -17.56 -17.13
N PRO A 166 -15.49 -17.86 -16.69
CA PRO A 166 -14.88 -19.17 -16.93
C PRO A 166 -15.77 -20.31 -16.43
N GLY A 167 -16.16 -21.21 -17.33
CA GLY A 167 -16.95 -22.39 -16.99
C GLY A 167 -18.47 -22.22 -17.08
N ASP A 168 -18.98 -21.10 -17.58
CA ASP A 168 -20.40 -20.90 -17.80
C ASP A 168 -21.03 -22.06 -18.60
N GLY A 169 -22.19 -22.53 -18.14
CA GLY A 169 -22.86 -23.71 -18.71
C GLY A 169 -22.05 -25.01 -18.60
N GLY A 170 -21.06 -25.07 -17.70
CA GLY A 170 -20.12 -26.19 -17.58
C GLY A 170 -19.07 -26.24 -18.69
N ASN A 171 -18.98 -25.22 -19.54
CA ASN A 171 -18.10 -25.22 -20.71
C ASN A 171 -16.77 -24.50 -20.42
N TRP A 172 -15.69 -25.28 -20.41
CA TRP A 172 -14.34 -24.80 -20.14
C TRP A 172 -13.51 -24.52 -21.40
N LYS A 173 -14.07 -24.74 -22.61
CA LYS A 173 -13.32 -24.61 -23.87
C LYS A 173 -12.75 -23.20 -24.07
N ASN A 174 -13.54 -22.17 -23.79
CA ASN A 174 -13.10 -20.79 -23.97
C ASN A 174 -12.00 -20.40 -22.97
N TRP A 175 -12.17 -20.80 -21.70
CA TRP A 175 -11.15 -20.59 -20.67
C TRP A 175 -9.84 -21.32 -21.00
N ASN A 176 -9.91 -22.56 -21.48
CA ASN A 176 -8.73 -23.32 -21.89
C ASN A 176 -8.00 -22.65 -23.07
N ALA A 177 -8.74 -22.18 -24.08
CA ALA A 177 -8.14 -21.46 -25.22
C ALA A 177 -7.50 -20.13 -24.79
N PHE A 178 -8.11 -19.43 -23.84
CA PHE A 178 -7.53 -18.24 -23.23
C PHE A 178 -6.20 -18.57 -22.51
N LEU A 179 -6.17 -19.62 -21.69
CA LEU A 179 -4.96 -20.05 -21.00
C LEU A 179 -3.86 -20.48 -21.99
N ASP A 180 -4.21 -21.20 -23.06
CA ASP A 180 -3.27 -21.56 -24.14
C ASP A 180 -2.60 -20.29 -24.72
N GLN A 181 -3.40 -19.25 -24.97
CA GLN A 181 -2.90 -17.99 -25.48
C GLN A 181 -2.00 -17.26 -24.47
N VAL A 182 -2.44 -17.12 -23.21
CA VAL A 182 -1.66 -16.44 -22.14
C VAL A 182 -0.31 -17.13 -21.94
N PHE A 183 -0.28 -18.46 -21.83
CA PHE A 183 0.96 -19.19 -21.60
C PHE A 183 1.88 -19.17 -22.82
N SER A 184 1.32 -19.27 -24.03
CA SER A 184 2.07 -19.08 -25.26
C SER A 184 2.73 -17.70 -25.31
N ASP A 185 2.00 -16.64 -24.95
CA ASP A 185 2.53 -15.29 -24.93
C ASP A 185 3.62 -15.10 -23.85
N ILE A 186 3.45 -15.68 -22.66
CA ILE A 186 4.48 -15.69 -21.59
C ILE A 186 5.78 -16.35 -22.10
N LEU A 187 5.66 -17.55 -22.68
CA LEU A 187 6.82 -18.32 -23.17
C LEU A 187 7.50 -17.61 -24.34
N LYS A 188 6.73 -17.12 -25.32
CA LYS A 188 7.24 -16.38 -26.47
C LYS A 188 8.01 -15.13 -26.07
N ASN A 189 7.60 -14.45 -25.00
CA ASN A 189 8.24 -13.23 -24.52
C ASN A 189 9.26 -13.46 -23.40
N LYS A 190 9.53 -14.73 -23.01
CA LYS A 190 10.42 -15.09 -21.90
C LYS A 190 10.04 -14.38 -20.59
N MET A 191 8.73 -14.25 -20.35
CA MET A 191 8.16 -13.52 -19.21
C MET A 191 8.07 -14.38 -17.94
N THR A 192 9.07 -15.19 -17.61
CA THR A 192 9.02 -16.07 -16.41
C THR A 192 9.89 -15.55 -15.27
N ALA A 193 10.93 -14.77 -15.56
CA ALA A 193 11.87 -14.31 -14.55
C ALA A 193 11.24 -13.24 -13.63
N GLY A 194 11.03 -13.59 -12.36
CA GLY A 194 10.39 -12.69 -11.39
C GLY A 194 8.90 -12.45 -11.66
N LEU A 195 8.26 -13.34 -12.44
CA LEU A 195 6.81 -13.38 -12.62
C LEU A 195 6.18 -14.20 -11.48
N GLU A 196 5.05 -13.72 -10.97
CA GLU A 196 4.07 -14.47 -10.17
C GLU A 196 2.72 -14.36 -10.88
N ILE A 197 1.86 -15.38 -10.81
CA ILE A 197 0.52 -15.36 -11.43
C ILE A 197 -0.54 -15.28 -10.34
N ASP A 198 -1.38 -14.24 -10.42
CA ASP A 198 -2.59 -14.11 -9.64
C ASP A 198 -3.78 -14.56 -10.50
N ILE A 199 -4.42 -15.65 -10.12
CA ILE A 199 -5.43 -16.30 -10.95
C ILE A 199 -6.68 -15.42 -11.10
N TRP A 200 -7.08 -14.74 -10.02
CA TRP A 200 -8.29 -13.91 -10.02
C TRP A 200 -8.24 -12.86 -8.92
N ASN A 201 -8.81 -11.69 -9.17
CA ASN A 201 -8.97 -10.63 -8.19
C ASN A 201 -10.37 -10.67 -7.59
N GLU A 202 -10.46 -10.57 -6.26
CA GLU A 202 -11.69 -10.44 -5.49
C GLU A 202 -12.82 -11.41 -5.90
N PRO A 203 -12.55 -12.74 -5.92
CA PRO A 203 -13.55 -13.74 -6.29
C PRO A 203 -14.72 -13.88 -5.30
N ASP A 204 -14.64 -13.22 -4.14
CA ASP A 204 -15.70 -13.08 -3.14
C ASP A 204 -16.60 -11.86 -3.37
N LEU A 205 -16.31 -11.04 -4.39
CA LEU A 205 -17.11 -9.87 -4.77
C LEU A 205 -17.74 -10.06 -6.15
N ASN A 206 -19.07 -9.96 -6.23
CA ASN A 206 -19.80 -10.13 -7.49
C ASN A 206 -19.34 -9.17 -8.61
N LEU A 207 -18.73 -8.03 -8.25
CA LEU A 207 -18.14 -7.10 -9.20
C LEU A 207 -16.99 -7.72 -10.02
N PHE A 208 -16.30 -8.74 -9.51
CA PHE A 208 -15.22 -9.43 -10.23
C PHE A 208 -15.55 -10.90 -10.53
N TRP A 209 -16.48 -11.51 -9.81
CA TRP A 209 -16.92 -12.88 -10.04
C TRP A 209 -18.42 -13.05 -9.73
N ASP A 210 -19.26 -13.05 -10.76
CA ASP A 210 -20.73 -13.19 -10.62
C ASP A 210 -21.21 -14.60 -11.01
N ALA A 211 -20.52 -15.61 -10.47
CA ALA A 211 -20.88 -17.02 -10.64
C ALA A 211 -20.74 -17.78 -9.30
N PRO A 212 -21.35 -18.97 -9.14
CA PRO A 212 -21.24 -19.72 -7.89
C PRO A 212 -19.78 -20.00 -7.48
N GLN A 213 -19.49 -19.99 -6.17
CA GLN A 213 -18.14 -20.26 -5.66
C GLN A 213 -17.58 -21.61 -6.15
N THR A 214 -18.43 -22.62 -6.34
CA THR A 214 -18.04 -23.93 -6.89
C THR A 214 -17.45 -23.83 -8.30
N GLN A 215 -17.95 -22.90 -9.13
CA GLN A 215 -17.39 -22.60 -10.45
C GLN A 215 -16.02 -21.93 -10.31
N TYR A 216 -15.84 -20.98 -9.38
CA TYR A 216 -14.54 -20.37 -9.09
C TYR A 216 -13.51 -21.43 -8.65
N LEU A 217 -13.88 -22.33 -7.74
CA LEU A 217 -12.98 -23.39 -7.26
C LEU A 217 -12.58 -24.37 -8.38
N ASN A 218 -13.50 -24.67 -9.30
CA ASN A 218 -13.19 -25.46 -10.50
C ASN A 218 -12.24 -24.71 -11.44
N MET A 219 -12.44 -23.41 -11.62
CA MET A 219 -11.53 -22.55 -12.39
C MET A 219 -10.14 -22.51 -11.74
N TRP A 220 -10.07 -22.28 -10.43
CA TRP A 220 -8.83 -22.29 -9.64
C TRP A 220 -8.04 -23.58 -9.86
N LYS A 221 -8.67 -24.74 -9.66
CA LYS A 221 -8.00 -26.05 -9.83
C LYS A 221 -7.46 -26.22 -11.24
N ARG A 222 -8.29 -25.97 -12.26
CA ARG A 222 -7.90 -26.11 -13.67
C ARG A 222 -6.71 -25.22 -14.00
N THR A 223 -6.78 -23.95 -13.63
CA THR A 223 -5.72 -22.98 -13.90
C THR A 223 -4.44 -23.31 -13.13
N TYR A 224 -4.54 -23.70 -11.86
CA TYR A 224 -3.41 -24.13 -11.04
C TYR A 224 -2.67 -25.31 -11.69
N GLU A 225 -3.38 -26.38 -12.05
CA GLU A 225 -2.79 -27.57 -12.68
C GLU A 225 -2.11 -27.24 -14.02
N ARG A 226 -2.72 -26.35 -14.81
CA ARG A 226 -2.16 -25.86 -16.07
C ARG A 226 -0.88 -25.05 -15.84
N ILE A 227 -0.86 -24.12 -14.88
CA ILE A 227 0.35 -23.33 -14.54
C ILE A 227 1.47 -24.28 -14.10
N ARG A 228 1.18 -25.26 -13.22
CA ARG A 228 2.19 -26.24 -12.79
C ARG A 228 2.76 -27.07 -13.94
N LYS A 229 1.94 -27.38 -14.94
CA LYS A 229 2.35 -28.15 -16.12
C LYS A 229 3.17 -27.33 -17.12
N GLU A 230 2.72 -26.13 -17.44
CA GLU A 230 3.23 -25.36 -18.60
C GLU A 230 4.22 -24.26 -18.21
N LEU A 231 4.16 -23.77 -16.98
CA LEU A 231 5.04 -22.75 -16.43
C LEU A 231 5.67 -23.24 -15.11
N PRO A 232 6.41 -24.38 -15.13
CA PRO A 232 7.00 -24.94 -13.92
C PRO A 232 7.91 -23.92 -13.25
N GLY A 233 7.71 -23.72 -11.94
CA GLY A 233 8.49 -22.77 -11.13
C GLY A 233 7.96 -21.34 -11.10
N VAL A 234 6.96 -20.97 -11.93
CA VAL A 234 6.27 -19.68 -11.76
C VAL A 234 5.36 -19.77 -10.52
N PRO A 235 5.53 -18.89 -9.52
CA PRO A 235 4.70 -18.90 -8.33
C PRO A 235 3.25 -18.49 -8.61
N ILE A 236 2.34 -19.07 -7.83
CA ILE A 236 0.90 -18.76 -7.85
C ILE A 236 0.56 -18.01 -6.56
N THR A 237 -0.12 -16.87 -6.68
CA THR A 237 -0.69 -16.13 -5.54
C THR A 237 -2.21 -16.21 -5.57
N GLY A 238 -2.84 -16.17 -4.39
CA GLY A 238 -4.29 -16.14 -4.27
C GLY A 238 -4.80 -16.46 -2.86
N PRO A 239 -6.12 -16.39 -2.62
CA PRO A 239 -7.17 -16.10 -3.61
C PRO A 239 -7.42 -14.61 -3.89
N SER A 240 -6.69 -13.70 -3.24
CA SER A 240 -6.79 -12.24 -3.48
C SER A 240 -8.21 -11.71 -3.25
N THR A 241 -8.83 -12.12 -2.12
CA THR A 241 -10.20 -11.72 -1.77
C THR A 241 -10.28 -10.25 -1.39
N THR A 242 -11.46 -9.64 -1.60
CA THR A 242 -11.73 -8.25 -1.22
C THR A 242 -11.73 -8.08 0.30
N THR A 243 -12.28 -9.07 1.02
CA THR A 243 -12.32 -9.06 2.49
C THR A 243 -11.22 -9.93 3.09
N PRO A 244 -10.63 -9.54 4.24
CA PRO A 244 -9.68 -10.38 4.96
C PRO A 244 -10.35 -11.62 5.59
N PRO A 245 -9.61 -12.71 5.83
CA PRO A 245 -10.14 -13.93 6.42
C PRO A 245 -10.74 -13.70 7.82
N THR A 246 -11.82 -14.42 8.10
CA THR A 246 -12.41 -14.58 9.44
C THR A 246 -12.77 -16.05 9.63
N VAL A 247 -12.67 -16.57 10.86
CA VAL A 247 -12.96 -18.00 11.14
C VAL A 247 -14.37 -18.44 10.74
N ASP A 248 -15.32 -17.50 10.78
CA ASP A 248 -16.74 -17.73 10.48
C ASP A 248 -17.10 -17.51 9.01
N SER A 249 -16.16 -17.04 8.18
CA SER A 249 -16.42 -16.84 6.75
C SER A 249 -16.62 -18.19 6.04
N GLU A 250 -17.86 -18.44 5.60
CA GLU A 250 -18.18 -19.64 4.82
C GLU A 250 -17.33 -19.71 3.53
N TRP A 251 -17.14 -18.58 2.85
CA TRP A 251 -16.34 -18.49 1.64
C TRP A 251 -14.91 -19.00 1.89
N TYR A 252 -14.25 -18.52 2.95
CA TYR A 252 -12.90 -18.96 3.31
C TYR A 252 -12.83 -20.42 3.75
N ASN A 253 -13.79 -20.89 4.55
CA ASN A 253 -13.86 -22.28 4.97
C ASN A 253 -14.00 -23.21 3.75
N ASN A 254 -14.83 -22.85 2.77
CA ASN A 254 -14.99 -23.60 1.52
C ASN A 254 -13.71 -23.60 0.68
N TYR A 255 -13.09 -22.43 0.48
CA TYR A 255 -11.86 -22.29 -0.30
C TYR A 255 -10.69 -23.08 0.31
N LEU A 256 -10.41 -22.88 1.59
CA LEU A 256 -9.26 -23.52 2.26
C LEU A 256 -9.44 -25.04 2.36
N LYS A 257 -10.67 -25.51 2.64
CA LYS A 257 -11.01 -26.94 2.58
C LYS A 257 -10.78 -27.51 1.18
N PHE A 258 -11.18 -26.77 0.15
CA PHE A 258 -11.04 -27.20 -1.24
C PHE A 258 -9.57 -27.34 -1.63
N ILE A 259 -8.75 -26.30 -1.46
CA ILE A 259 -7.34 -26.34 -1.88
C ILE A 259 -6.52 -27.38 -1.11
N ALA A 260 -6.87 -27.63 0.16
CA ALA A 260 -6.26 -28.70 0.95
C ALA A 260 -6.59 -30.08 0.36
N ARG A 261 -7.86 -30.33 0.04
CA ARG A 261 -8.33 -31.60 -0.52
C ARG A 261 -7.79 -31.85 -1.94
N THR A 262 -7.65 -30.81 -2.75
CA THR A 262 -7.23 -30.93 -4.16
C THR A 262 -5.73 -30.73 -4.37
N ASN A 263 -4.97 -30.42 -3.31
CA ASN A 263 -3.54 -30.09 -3.37
C ASN A 263 -3.22 -28.95 -4.36
N THR A 264 -4.08 -27.93 -4.40
CA THR A 264 -3.93 -26.74 -5.26
C THR A 264 -3.64 -25.51 -4.41
N ILE A 265 -2.65 -25.62 -3.54
CA ILE A 265 -2.29 -24.62 -2.53
C ILE A 265 -1.38 -23.58 -3.20
N PRO A 266 -1.70 -22.27 -3.12
CA PRO A 266 -0.84 -21.25 -3.73
C PRO A 266 0.53 -21.17 -3.04
N ASP A 267 1.49 -20.58 -3.75
CA ASP A 267 2.83 -20.33 -3.22
C ASP A 267 2.86 -19.12 -2.28
N PHE A 268 1.91 -18.19 -2.48
CA PHE A 268 1.64 -17.04 -1.62
C PHE A 268 0.17 -16.99 -1.26
N TYR A 269 -0.15 -16.84 0.03
CA TYR A 269 -1.52 -16.53 0.44
C TYR A 269 -1.74 -15.02 0.31
N SER A 270 -2.88 -14.63 -0.27
CA SER A 270 -3.22 -13.22 -0.46
C SER A 270 -4.67 -12.89 -0.15
N TRP A 271 -4.87 -11.69 0.36
CA TRP A 271 -6.14 -11.01 0.57
C TRP A 271 -5.89 -9.50 0.65
N HIS A 272 -6.94 -8.71 0.55
CA HIS A 272 -6.84 -7.26 0.56
C HIS A 272 -7.06 -6.67 1.97
N LEU A 273 -6.43 -5.53 2.26
CA LEU A 273 -6.64 -4.73 3.46
C LEU A 273 -7.13 -3.32 3.07
N LEU A 274 -8.36 -3.26 2.58
CA LEU A 274 -8.97 -2.04 2.01
C LEU A 274 -10.06 -1.42 2.90
N ALA A 275 -10.31 -2.02 4.06
CA ALA A 275 -11.25 -1.53 5.06
C ALA A 275 -10.52 -1.00 6.30
N THR A 276 -10.98 0.13 6.82
CA THR A 276 -10.32 0.86 7.90
C THR A 276 -10.55 0.27 9.29
N ASP A 277 -11.44 -0.73 9.40
CA ASP A 277 -11.71 -1.49 10.62
C ASP A 277 -10.94 -2.82 10.69
N ARG A 278 -10.18 -3.16 9.64
CA ARG A 278 -9.35 -4.38 9.57
C ARG A 278 -7.86 -4.04 9.55
N ASN A 279 -7.03 -5.01 9.94
CA ASN A 279 -5.58 -4.89 9.93
C ASN A 279 -4.88 -6.25 9.70
N LEU A 280 -3.56 -6.26 9.48
CA LEU A 280 -2.82 -7.47 9.17
C LEU A 280 -2.69 -8.39 10.39
N ARG A 281 -2.44 -7.84 11.58
CA ARG A 281 -2.27 -8.65 12.80
C ARG A 281 -3.51 -9.52 13.05
N GLU A 282 -4.69 -8.90 13.04
CA GLU A 282 -5.99 -9.55 13.24
C GLU A 282 -6.27 -10.58 12.13
N SER A 283 -6.23 -10.14 10.87
CA SER A 283 -6.54 -11.02 9.74
C SER A 283 -5.57 -12.19 9.62
N LYS A 284 -4.28 -11.98 9.90
CA LYS A 284 -3.29 -13.08 9.96
C LYS A 284 -3.63 -14.06 11.07
N ALA A 285 -4.05 -13.62 12.26
CA ALA A 285 -4.42 -14.52 13.35
C ALA A 285 -5.66 -15.38 13.00
N GLN A 286 -6.67 -14.77 12.35
CA GLN A 286 -7.83 -15.48 11.81
C GLN A 286 -7.41 -16.51 10.75
N PHE A 287 -6.55 -16.10 9.81
CA PHE A 287 -6.02 -16.97 8.78
C PHE A 287 -5.25 -18.15 9.36
N GLU A 288 -4.38 -17.95 10.34
CA GLU A 288 -3.62 -19.03 10.97
C GLU A 288 -4.51 -20.08 11.63
N THR A 289 -5.63 -19.65 12.23
CA THR A 289 -6.63 -20.55 12.80
C THR A 289 -7.26 -21.43 11.72
N LEU A 290 -7.68 -20.82 10.61
CA LEU A 290 -8.24 -21.55 9.46
C LEU A 290 -7.20 -22.46 8.78
N ARG A 291 -5.97 -21.97 8.58
CA ARG A 291 -4.87 -22.72 7.99
C ARG A 291 -4.59 -23.99 8.78
N LYS A 292 -4.50 -23.90 10.11
CA LYS A 292 -4.32 -25.05 11.00
C LYS A 292 -5.50 -26.00 10.95
N LYS A 293 -6.74 -25.49 10.99
CA LYS A 293 -7.98 -26.28 10.86
C LYS A 293 -7.96 -27.17 9.61
N TYR A 294 -7.49 -26.65 8.48
CA TYR A 294 -7.41 -27.37 7.20
C TYR A 294 -6.03 -28.00 6.91
N LYS A 295 -5.10 -27.98 7.88
CA LYS A 295 -3.75 -28.57 7.78
C LYS A 295 -2.95 -28.06 6.57
N LEU A 296 -3.12 -26.79 6.24
CA LEU A 296 -2.42 -26.14 5.15
C LEU A 296 -0.99 -25.73 5.58
N PRO A 297 0.00 -25.81 4.68
CA PRO A 297 1.36 -25.42 4.98
C PRO A 297 1.47 -23.92 5.21
N GLU A 298 2.48 -23.51 5.97
CA GLU A 298 2.89 -22.11 6.04
C GLU A 298 3.44 -21.67 4.68
N ARG A 299 3.00 -20.49 4.25
CA ARG A 299 3.47 -19.82 3.04
C ARG A 299 3.62 -18.33 3.35
N PRO A 300 4.46 -17.60 2.61
CA PRO A 300 4.51 -16.16 2.72
C PRO A 300 3.13 -15.54 2.44
N ILE A 301 2.82 -14.47 3.16
CA ILE A 301 1.62 -13.67 2.95
C ILE A 301 1.99 -12.49 2.06
N ASN A 302 1.15 -12.24 1.06
CA ASN A 302 1.24 -11.06 0.21
C ASN A 302 -0.11 -10.32 0.24
N ILE A 303 -0.17 -9.22 0.99
CA ILE A 303 -1.31 -8.31 0.98
C ILE A 303 -1.20 -7.48 -0.29
N ASN A 304 -1.78 -8.01 -1.35
CA ASN A 304 -1.58 -7.55 -2.71
C ASN A 304 -2.43 -6.32 -3.08
N GLU A 305 -3.25 -5.83 -2.16
CA GLU A 305 -3.82 -4.48 -2.12
C GLU A 305 -4.01 -4.03 -0.66
N TYR A 306 -3.46 -2.88 -0.27
CA TYR A 306 -3.70 -2.25 1.03
C TYR A 306 -3.89 -0.73 0.93
N ALA A 307 -4.34 -0.12 2.04
CA ALA A 307 -4.71 1.27 2.20
C ALA A 307 -6.06 1.60 1.56
N SER A 308 -7.05 1.75 2.45
CA SER A 308 -8.40 2.18 2.06
C SER A 308 -8.38 3.53 1.36
N TRP A 309 -9.25 3.68 0.35
CA TRP A 309 -9.57 4.99 -0.22
C TRP A 309 -10.09 5.97 0.85
N ASP A 310 -10.78 5.46 1.87
CA ASP A 310 -11.35 6.26 2.96
C ASP A 310 -10.29 6.69 3.99
N GLY A 311 -9.39 7.55 3.53
CA GLY A 311 -8.48 8.29 4.38
C GLY A 311 -7.25 7.54 4.87
N GLU A 312 -6.81 6.46 4.19
CA GLU A 312 -5.54 5.78 4.47
C GLU A 312 -4.46 5.99 3.38
N GLN A 313 -4.80 6.61 2.24
CA GLN A 313 -3.85 6.96 1.18
C GLN A 313 -3.06 8.25 1.50
N ASN A 314 -2.26 8.21 2.56
CA ASN A 314 -1.52 9.35 3.10
C ASN A 314 -0.34 8.90 4.00
N PRO A 315 0.55 9.82 4.45
CA PRO A 315 1.71 9.48 5.28
C PRO A 315 1.39 8.64 6.52
N ALA A 316 0.34 8.98 7.27
CA ALA A 316 -0.05 8.24 8.47
C ALA A 316 -0.48 6.80 8.15
N GLY A 317 -1.28 6.63 7.09
CA GLY A 317 -1.65 5.31 6.59
C GLY A 317 -0.43 4.49 6.15
N ALA A 318 0.52 5.09 5.42
CA ALA A 318 1.75 4.39 5.03
C ALA A 318 2.52 3.85 6.24
N VAL A 319 2.72 4.65 7.30
CA VAL A 319 3.41 4.18 8.51
C VAL A 319 2.64 3.06 9.21
N PHE A 320 1.30 3.15 9.27
CA PHE A 320 0.46 2.08 9.84
C PHE A 320 0.70 0.73 9.14
N TYR A 321 0.70 0.71 7.81
CA TYR A 321 0.92 -0.52 7.04
C TYR A 321 2.37 -0.98 7.04
N ILE A 322 3.35 -0.07 6.86
CA ILE A 322 4.79 -0.39 6.95
C ILE A 322 5.11 -1.10 8.27
N SER A 323 4.58 -0.58 9.39
CA SER A 323 4.81 -1.14 10.73
C SER A 323 4.32 -2.57 10.84
N GLN A 324 3.12 -2.85 10.32
CA GLN A 324 2.57 -4.20 10.34
C GLN A 324 3.30 -5.16 9.41
N PHE A 325 3.59 -4.75 8.17
CA PHE A 325 4.28 -5.60 7.20
C PHE A 325 5.68 -5.99 7.67
N GLU A 326 6.43 -5.04 8.22
CA GLU A 326 7.75 -5.33 8.81
C GLU A 326 7.67 -6.18 10.07
N ARG A 327 6.68 -5.95 10.95
CA ARG A 327 6.49 -6.76 12.17
C ARG A 327 6.09 -8.21 11.87
N HIS A 328 5.26 -8.42 10.85
CA HIS A 328 4.70 -9.73 10.53
C HIS A 328 5.39 -10.45 9.35
N ASN A 329 6.44 -9.86 8.79
CA ASN A 329 7.17 -10.36 7.62
C ASN A 329 6.23 -10.72 6.44
N ALA A 330 5.29 -9.82 6.14
CA ALA A 330 4.35 -9.97 5.03
C ALA A 330 4.64 -8.93 3.95
N TYR A 331 4.53 -9.31 2.69
CA TYR A 331 4.63 -8.36 1.58
C TYR A 331 3.34 -7.53 1.49
N GLY A 332 3.49 -6.27 1.07
CA GLY A 332 2.39 -5.36 0.81
C GLY A 332 2.54 -4.70 -0.55
N LEU A 333 1.42 -4.61 -1.28
CA LEU A 333 1.28 -3.77 -2.46
C LEU A 333 0.21 -2.73 -2.21
N ARG A 334 0.58 -1.45 -2.31
CA ARG A 334 -0.35 -0.33 -2.13
C ARG A 334 -1.43 -0.41 -3.20
N ALA A 335 -2.68 -0.29 -2.77
CA ALA A 335 -3.82 -0.23 -3.67
C ALA A 335 -3.74 1.02 -4.56
N ASN A 336 -4.35 0.92 -5.73
CA ASN A 336 -4.48 2.02 -6.66
C ASN A 336 -5.95 2.22 -7.01
N TRP A 337 -6.54 3.26 -6.43
CA TRP A 337 -7.94 3.61 -6.61
C TRP A 337 -8.20 4.54 -7.82
N ALA A 338 -7.17 4.83 -8.62
CA ALA A 338 -7.35 5.56 -9.87
C ALA A 338 -8.04 4.68 -10.92
N SER A 339 -8.39 5.26 -12.06
CA SER A 339 -9.09 4.55 -13.14
C SER A 339 -8.54 4.94 -14.51
N GLN A 340 -8.76 4.08 -15.50
CA GLN A 340 -8.34 4.29 -16.89
C GLN A 340 -6.88 4.74 -16.98
N GLY A 341 -6.56 5.79 -17.75
CA GLY A 341 -5.18 6.26 -17.91
C GLY A 341 -4.46 6.57 -16.60
N GLN A 342 -5.17 7.04 -15.56
CA GLN A 342 -4.57 7.34 -14.27
C GLN A 342 -4.23 6.08 -13.45
N LEU A 343 -4.93 4.97 -13.68
CA LEU A 343 -4.55 3.66 -13.10
C LEU A 343 -3.12 3.30 -13.53
N HIS A 344 -2.77 3.61 -14.79
CA HIS A 344 -1.48 3.33 -15.40
C HIS A 344 -0.49 4.49 -15.24
N ASP A 345 -0.59 5.30 -14.19
CA ASP A 345 0.36 6.40 -13.96
C ASP A 345 0.51 6.68 -12.45
N PHE A 346 1.32 7.69 -12.12
CA PHE A 346 1.44 8.28 -10.78
C PHE A 346 2.04 7.36 -9.71
N LEU A 347 2.58 6.20 -10.09
CA LEU A 347 3.15 5.23 -9.15
C LEU A 347 2.14 4.91 -8.04
N ALA A 348 0.91 4.57 -8.47
CA ALA A 348 -0.25 4.40 -7.62
C ALA A 348 -0.52 5.63 -6.74
N ASN A 349 -0.54 6.83 -7.32
CA ASN A 349 -0.72 8.10 -6.60
C ASN A 349 0.32 8.40 -5.49
N LEU A 350 1.50 7.81 -5.55
CA LEU A 350 2.65 8.31 -4.79
C LEU A 350 3.26 9.55 -5.46
N LEU A 351 2.95 9.78 -6.74
CA LEU A 351 3.36 10.96 -7.49
C LEU A 351 2.15 11.75 -7.97
N VAL A 352 2.37 13.02 -8.25
CA VAL A 352 1.46 13.91 -8.97
C VAL A 352 2.14 14.27 -10.29
N LYS A 353 1.36 14.32 -11.37
CA LYS A 353 1.84 14.79 -12.67
C LYS A 353 1.41 16.23 -12.87
N ASN A 354 2.39 17.10 -13.02
CA ASN A 354 2.19 18.53 -13.18
C ASN A 354 1.70 18.85 -14.61
N SER A 355 1.22 20.07 -14.84
CA SER A 355 0.73 20.51 -16.16
C SER A 355 1.77 20.39 -17.28
N GLY A 356 3.06 20.49 -16.97
CA GLY A 356 4.17 20.28 -17.91
C GLY A 356 4.50 18.81 -18.21
N GLY A 357 3.81 17.85 -17.57
CA GLY A 357 4.06 16.41 -17.73
C GLY A 357 5.09 15.82 -16.75
N ASP A 358 5.82 16.68 -16.02
CA ASP A 358 6.78 16.27 -14.99
C ASP A 358 6.11 15.72 -13.73
N TYR A 359 6.82 14.85 -13.01
CA TYR A 359 6.34 14.26 -11.75
C TYR A 359 6.89 14.99 -10.53
N SER A 360 6.03 15.17 -9.53
CA SER A 360 6.36 15.61 -8.17
C SER A 360 5.85 14.60 -7.13
N PRO A 361 6.51 14.44 -5.99
CA PRO A 361 6.06 13.50 -4.96
C PRO A 361 4.78 14.00 -4.27
N ALA A 362 3.84 13.09 -4.04
CA ALA A 362 2.80 13.26 -3.04
C ALA A 362 3.38 13.04 -1.63
N GLY A 363 2.65 13.46 -0.59
CA GLY A 363 3.15 13.38 0.80
C GLY A 363 3.58 11.97 1.23
N GLU A 364 2.82 10.96 0.82
CA GLU A 364 3.07 9.56 1.18
C GLU A 364 4.40 9.04 0.60
N TRP A 365 4.83 9.51 -0.57
CA TRP A 365 6.10 9.10 -1.19
C TRP A 365 7.31 9.41 -0.31
N HIS A 366 7.29 10.53 0.41
CA HIS A 366 8.37 10.91 1.33
C HIS A 366 8.53 9.92 2.49
N VAL A 367 7.44 9.28 2.92
CA VAL A 367 7.50 8.22 3.94
C VAL A 367 8.24 7.00 3.39
N TYR A 368 7.91 6.55 2.17
CA TYR A 368 8.63 5.43 1.55
C TYR A 368 10.09 5.77 1.24
N GLN A 369 10.37 7.02 0.84
CA GLN A 369 11.74 7.49 0.66
C GLN A 369 12.53 7.36 1.96
N TYR A 370 11.99 7.89 3.06
CA TYR A 370 12.62 7.81 4.38
C TYR A 370 12.80 6.36 4.84
N TYR A 371 11.74 5.55 4.72
CA TYR A 371 11.72 4.13 5.04
C TYR A 371 12.82 3.36 4.31
N ASN A 372 13.03 3.63 3.02
CA ASN A 372 14.07 2.97 2.26
C ASN A 372 15.46 3.55 2.54
N GLN A 373 15.64 4.87 2.50
CA GLN A 373 16.96 5.52 2.49
C GLN A 373 17.53 5.73 3.89
N ALA A 374 16.71 6.11 4.86
CA ALA A 374 17.16 6.44 6.21
C ALA A 374 17.15 5.22 7.13
N MET A 375 16.11 4.38 7.08
CA MET A 375 15.94 3.25 8.01
C MET A 375 16.77 2.02 7.61
N LYS A 376 18.01 1.99 8.10
CA LYS A 376 19.04 0.98 7.81
C LYS A 376 19.49 0.26 9.08
N GLY A 377 20.33 -0.77 8.92
CA GLY A 377 20.82 -1.58 10.03
C GLY A 377 19.91 -2.76 10.30
N ASN A 378 19.49 -2.93 11.55
CA ASN A 378 18.56 -3.97 11.98
C ASN A 378 17.21 -3.36 12.34
N ARG A 379 16.12 -4.01 11.92
CA ARG A 379 14.80 -3.86 12.53
C ARG A 379 14.89 -4.22 14.00
N VAL A 380 14.04 -3.62 14.80
CA VAL A 380 13.82 -4.01 16.20
C VAL A 380 12.36 -4.36 16.41
N ALA A 381 12.07 -5.16 17.44
CA ALA A 381 10.69 -5.48 17.79
C ALA A 381 9.93 -4.20 18.16
N THR A 382 8.66 -4.15 17.78
CA THR A 382 7.73 -3.06 18.13
C THR A 382 6.36 -3.60 18.50
N SER A 383 5.66 -2.86 19.36
CA SER A 383 4.28 -3.10 19.73
C SER A 383 3.47 -1.81 19.50
N PRO A 384 2.28 -1.89 18.89
CA PRO A 384 1.39 -0.73 18.74
C PRO A 384 0.82 -0.31 20.11
N SER A 385 0.04 0.77 20.15
CA SER A 385 -0.85 1.04 21.29
C SER A 385 -1.86 -0.10 21.50
N ASP A 386 -2.40 -0.20 22.72
CA ASP A 386 -3.38 -1.24 23.08
C ASP A 386 -4.65 -1.22 22.20
N ASP A 387 -5.04 -0.04 21.70
CA ASP A 387 -6.15 0.13 20.77
C ASP A 387 -5.76 -0.04 19.29
N GLU A 388 -4.48 -0.29 19.01
CA GLU A 388 -3.89 -0.49 17.67
C GLU A 388 -4.05 0.69 16.70
N LEU A 389 -4.30 1.87 17.26
CA LEU A 389 -4.47 3.10 16.51
C LEU A 389 -3.20 3.95 16.48
N PHE A 390 -2.15 3.61 17.23
CA PHE A 390 -0.83 4.22 17.13
C PHE A 390 0.21 3.15 16.82
N GLU A 391 0.82 3.26 15.63
CA GLU A 391 1.74 2.26 15.08
C GLU A 391 3.15 2.82 14.98
N VAL A 392 4.13 1.93 15.19
CA VAL A 392 5.56 2.29 15.18
C VAL A 392 6.41 1.22 14.50
N TYR A 393 7.37 1.69 13.71
CA TYR A 393 8.41 0.89 13.07
C TYR A 393 9.77 1.49 13.36
N ALA A 394 10.76 0.68 13.69
CA ALA A 394 12.06 1.18 14.12
C ALA A 394 13.24 0.34 13.63
N THR A 395 14.37 1.02 13.45
CA THR A 395 15.65 0.40 13.08
C THR A 395 16.79 0.95 13.91
N ARG A 396 17.82 0.13 14.15
CA ARG A 396 19.08 0.52 14.80
C ARG A 396 20.32 0.05 14.03
N GLY A 397 21.38 0.87 14.01
CA GLY A 397 22.74 0.41 13.66
C GLY A 397 23.06 0.29 12.16
N GLY A 398 22.53 1.18 11.31
CA GLY A 398 22.87 1.23 9.88
C GLY A 398 23.98 2.22 9.53
N SER A 399 23.72 3.52 9.75
CA SER A 399 24.63 4.63 9.47
C SER A 399 24.99 5.31 10.80
N ALA A 400 26.28 5.41 11.11
CA ALA A 400 26.85 6.07 12.30
C ALA A 400 26.39 5.58 13.69
N GLY A 401 25.65 4.47 13.80
CA GLY A 401 25.03 4.11 15.08
C GLY A 401 23.86 5.05 15.38
N THR A 402 22.79 4.93 14.61
CA THR A 402 21.56 5.70 14.81
C THR A 402 20.39 4.79 15.12
N VAL A 403 19.44 5.30 15.90
CA VAL A 403 18.08 4.79 16.04
C VAL A 403 17.15 5.69 15.23
N LYS A 404 16.27 5.07 14.45
CA LYS A 404 15.24 5.75 13.67
C LYS A 404 13.89 5.08 13.91
N VAL A 405 12.88 5.87 14.21
CA VAL A 405 11.51 5.41 14.47
C VAL A 405 10.56 6.16 13.56
N LEU A 406 9.80 5.45 12.72
CA LEU A 406 8.57 5.97 12.12
C LEU A 406 7.41 5.72 13.07
N ALA A 407 6.55 6.72 13.24
CA ALA A 407 5.34 6.61 14.05
C ALA A 407 4.18 7.37 13.42
N ALA A 408 2.98 6.82 13.51
CA ALA A 408 1.78 7.52 13.09
C ALA A 408 0.55 7.04 13.85
N ILE A 409 -0.38 7.97 14.02
CA ILE A 409 -1.73 7.69 14.48
C ILE A 409 -2.53 7.29 13.25
N ARG A 410 -3.15 6.11 13.26
CA ARG A 410 -3.97 5.62 12.15
C ARG A 410 -5.07 6.67 11.87
N PRO A 411 -5.30 7.07 10.60
CA PRO A 411 -6.19 8.18 10.29
C PRO A 411 -7.62 8.09 10.86
N VAL A 412 -8.17 6.88 10.98
CA VAL A 412 -9.51 6.65 11.55
C VAL A 412 -9.62 6.93 13.05
N ALA A 413 -8.49 7.02 13.76
CA ALA A 413 -8.46 7.37 15.16
C ALA A 413 -8.83 8.84 15.43
N GLY A 414 -8.77 9.68 14.38
CA GLY A 414 -8.89 11.13 14.51
C GLY A 414 -7.67 11.76 15.20
N LYS A 415 -7.86 12.97 15.74
CA LYS A 415 -6.80 13.70 16.47
C LYS A 415 -6.76 13.19 17.92
N LYS A 416 -5.83 12.27 18.19
CA LYS A 416 -5.56 11.72 19.53
C LYS A 416 -4.11 11.98 19.95
N THR A 417 -3.81 11.77 21.23
CA THR A 417 -2.45 11.81 21.76
C THR A 417 -2.07 10.44 22.28
N TYR A 418 -0.86 9.96 21.94
CA TYR A 418 -0.32 8.68 22.40
C TYR A 418 1.07 8.87 22.97
N ASN A 419 1.50 7.94 23.83
CA ASN A 419 2.89 7.83 24.23
C ASN A 419 3.67 6.99 23.23
N LEU A 420 4.90 7.42 22.93
CA LEU A 420 5.94 6.61 22.33
C LEU A 420 6.96 6.23 23.40
N ALA A 421 7.07 4.94 23.66
CA ALA A 421 8.08 4.35 24.53
C ALA A 421 9.24 3.78 23.68
N ILE A 422 10.47 4.20 23.95
CA ILE A 422 11.67 3.61 23.35
C ILE A 422 12.51 3.01 24.48
N THR A 423 12.53 1.69 24.55
CA THR A 423 13.14 0.89 25.62
C THR A 423 14.42 0.20 25.15
N GLY A 424 15.24 -0.28 26.09
CA GLY A 424 16.50 -0.95 25.77
C GLY A 424 17.60 0.01 25.30
N ILE A 425 17.61 1.24 25.81
CA ILE A 425 18.54 2.30 25.38
C ILE A 425 20.01 1.88 25.60
N SER A 426 20.28 1.13 26.67
CA SER A 426 21.58 0.57 27.01
C SER A 426 22.13 -0.33 25.90
N ALA A 427 21.25 -1.04 25.18
CA ALA A 427 21.63 -1.94 24.09
C ALA A 427 22.20 -1.22 22.87
N VAL A 428 22.00 0.11 22.77
CA VAL A 428 22.59 0.93 21.71
C VAL A 428 23.75 1.80 22.19
N LYS A 429 24.11 1.77 23.48
CA LYS A 429 25.31 2.42 24.05
C LYS A 429 25.31 3.96 24.04
N VAL A 430 24.13 4.59 24.15
CA VAL A 430 24.01 6.05 24.32
C VAL A 430 24.91 6.56 25.45
N LYS A 431 25.64 7.66 25.19
CA LYS A 431 26.49 8.33 26.19
C LYS A 431 25.67 9.24 27.10
N GLY A 432 25.80 9.03 28.41
CA GLY A 432 25.24 9.90 29.44
C GLY A 432 23.75 9.66 29.72
N PRO A 433 23.13 10.48 30.59
CA PRO A 433 21.79 10.23 31.10
C PRO A 433 20.67 10.71 30.17
N THR A 434 21.00 11.24 28.97
CA THR A 434 20.01 11.86 28.08
C THR A 434 20.26 11.53 26.61
N VAL A 435 19.19 11.42 25.85
CA VAL A 435 19.19 11.29 24.38
C VAL A 435 18.73 12.61 23.76
N ARG A 436 19.32 12.99 22.61
CA ARG A 436 18.84 14.10 21.78
C ARG A 436 18.09 13.55 20.57
N VAL A 437 16.78 13.73 20.53
CA VAL A 437 15.89 13.19 19.48
C VAL A 437 15.57 14.29 18.48
N ARG A 438 16.00 14.14 17.24
CA ARG A 438 15.58 14.97 16.10
C ARG A 438 14.25 14.46 15.57
N THR A 439 13.32 15.37 15.31
CA THR A 439 11.95 15.03 14.92
C THR A 439 11.63 15.59 13.55
N TYR A 440 11.09 14.76 12.66
CA TYR A 440 10.56 15.15 11.37
C TYR A 440 9.06 14.89 11.29
N ARG A 441 8.35 15.73 10.56
CA ARG A 441 6.94 15.57 10.22
C ARG A 441 6.78 15.36 8.72
N PHE A 442 5.97 14.37 8.35
CA PHE A 442 5.56 14.11 6.99
C PHE A 442 4.15 14.65 6.79
N ASP A 443 4.01 15.64 5.90
CA ASP A 443 2.74 16.22 5.53
C ASP A 443 2.18 15.54 4.26
N GLY A 444 0.86 15.51 4.13
CA GLY A 444 0.20 14.85 3.00
C GLY A 444 -1.31 14.97 3.08
N PRO A 445 -1.90 16.10 2.64
CA PRO A 445 -3.33 16.34 2.79
C PRO A 445 -4.17 15.38 1.92
N ASN A 446 -3.66 14.99 0.74
CA ASN A 446 -4.29 14.05 -0.18
C ASN A 446 -3.27 13.53 -1.21
N VAL A 447 -3.71 12.60 -2.04
CA VAL A 447 -2.92 11.94 -3.08
C VAL A 447 -2.64 12.81 -4.32
N SER A 448 -3.38 13.89 -4.51
CA SER A 448 -3.29 14.78 -5.68
C SER A 448 -2.47 16.05 -5.44
N THR A 449 -1.92 16.23 -4.23
CA THR A 449 -1.16 17.43 -3.86
C THR A 449 0.33 17.11 -3.85
N ALA A 450 1.11 17.87 -4.63
CA ALA A 450 2.56 17.82 -4.56
C ALA A 450 3.02 18.34 -3.20
N VAL A 451 3.90 17.60 -2.52
CA VAL A 451 4.41 17.95 -1.20
C VAL A 451 5.94 18.02 -1.23
N GLY A 452 6.50 19.01 -0.55
CA GLY A 452 7.94 19.15 -0.35
C GLY A 452 8.52 18.09 0.59
N ALA A 453 9.82 18.20 0.87
CA ALA A 453 10.50 17.31 1.82
C ALA A 453 9.88 17.38 3.23
N PRO A 454 10.10 16.36 4.09
CA PRO A 454 9.64 16.37 5.47
C PRO A 454 10.11 17.61 6.25
N VAL A 455 9.24 18.12 7.14
CA VAL A 455 9.53 19.30 7.97
C VAL A 455 10.34 18.88 9.19
N ASP A 456 11.52 19.46 9.37
CA ASP A 456 12.31 19.29 10.59
C ASP A 456 11.72 20.15 11.72
N LEU A 457 11.22 19.49 12.76
CA LEU A 457 10.64 20.12 13.95
C LEU A 457 11.69 20.42 15.03
N GLY A 458 12.95 20.09 14.79
CA GLY A 458 14.06 20.35 15.68
C GLY A 458 14.48 19.15 16.52
N THR A 459 15.40 19.40 17.46
CA THR A 459 16.00 18.38 18.32
C THR A 459 15.68 18.63 19.79
N PHE A 460 15.12 17.63 20.45
CA PHE A 460 14.64 17.70 21.83
C PHE A 460 15.44 16.76 22.75
N LYS A 461 15.70 17.20 23.97
CA LYS A 461 16.46 16.43 24.97
C LYS A 461 15.50 15.60 25.81
N HIS A 462 15.71 14.29 25.87
CA HIS A 462 14.95 13.35 26.69
C HIS A 462 15.87 12.72 27.74
N THR A 463 15.39 12.65 28.98
CA THR A 463 16.14 11.99 30.07
C THR A 463 15.84 10.49 30.04
N ILE A 464 16.89 9.68 30.09
CA ILE A 464 16.78 8.22 30.19
C ILE A 464 16.39 7.87 31.62
N LYS A 465 15.31 7.11 31.78
CA LYS A 465 14.87 6.56 33.06
C LYS A 465 14.51 5.09 32.87
N ASN A 466 14.99 4.21 33.74
CA ASN A 466 14.74 2.77 33.68
C ASN A 466 15.01 2.18 32.28
N ASP A 467 16.16 2.54 31.70
CA ASP A 467 16.59 2.13 30.36
C ASP A 467 15.64 2.50 29.20
N GLN A 468 14.89 3.59 29.38
CA GLN A 468 13.86 4.03 28.44
C GLN A 468 13.82 5.56 28.31
N ILE A 469 13.39 6.03 27.14
CA ILE A 469 12.81 7.37 26.97
C ILE A 469 11.33 7.25 26.59
N MET A 470 10.52 8.20 27.05
CA MET A 470 9.10 8.26 26.73
C MET A 470 8.68 9.71 26.50
N PHE A 471 7.84 9.93 25.50
CA PHE A 471 7.24 11.23 25.20
C PHE A 471 5.93 11.02 24.45
N PHE A 472 5.08 12.04 24.42
CA PHE A 472 3.82 11.99 23.68
C PHE A 472 4.04 12.36 22.21
N VAL A 473 3.20 11.81 21.34
CA VAL A 473 3.07 12.16 19.93
C VAL A 473 1.64 12.67 19.71
N VAL A 474 1.54 13.82 19.08
CA VAL A 474 0.29 14.47 18.69
C VAL A 474 0.41 14.93 17.25
N ALA A 475 -0.63 14.67 16.46
CA ALA A 475 -0.71 15.12 15.08
C ALA A 475 -1.63 16.34 14.99
N ASP A 476 -1.17 17.37 14.29
CA ASP A 476 -2.02 18.53 13.98
C ASP A 476 -3.10 18.10 12.98
N GLU A 477 -2.76 17.20 12.05
CA GLU A 477 -3.68 16.62 11.07
C GLU A 477 -3.65 15.09 11.06
N ARG A 478 -4.81 14.46 10.84
CA ARG A 478 -4.96 12.98 10.89
C ARG A 478 -4.15 12.23 9.82
N THR A 479 -3.57 12.93 8.85
CA THR A 479 -2.78 12.35 7.76
C THR A 479 -1.27 12.42 8.02
N GLN A 480 -0.84 13.09 9.10
CA GLN A 480 0.58 13.30 9.39
C GLN A 480 1.24 12.06 10.00
N ALA A 481 2.47 11.82 9.58
CA ALA A 481 3.37 10.87 10.21
C ALA A 481 4.61 11.57 10.75
N PHE A 482 5.35 10.88 11.61
CA PHE A 482 6.54 11.41 12.25
C PHE A 482 7.72 10.44 12.13
N ALA A 483 8.93 11.00 12.01
CA ALA A 483 10.16 10.27 12.25
C ALA A 483 10.90 10.86 13.46
N PHE A 484 11.44 9.98 14.30
CA PHE A 484 12.26 10.32 15.44
C PHE A 484 13.63 9.67 15.28
N GLU A 485 14.69 10.47 15.42
CA GLU A 485 16.06 10.03 15.20
C GLU A 485 16.96 10.41 16.36
N PHE A 486 17.86 9.51 16.75
CA PHE A 486 18.97 9.89 17.62
C PHE A 486 20.21 9.04 17.33
N GLU A 487 21.36 9.65 17.58
CA GLU A 487 22.66 9.00 17.53
C GLU A 487 22.92 8.29 18.86
N VAL A 488 23.71 7.20 18.79
CA VAL A 488 23.98 6.32 19.92
C VAL A 488 25.45 6.28 20.30
#